data_AF-A0A9E1GN49-F1
#
_entry.id   AF-A0A9E1GN49-F1
#
_cell.length_a   1.000
_cell.length_b   1.000
_cell.length_c   1.000
_cell.angle_alpha   90.00
_cell.angle_beta   90.00
_cell.angle_gamma   90.00
#
_symmetry.space_group_name_H-M   'P 1'
#
loop_
_entity.id
_entity.type
_entity.pdbx_description
1 polymer ?
#
loop_
_entity_poly.entity_id
_entity_poly.type
_entity_poly.pdbx_seq_one_letter_code
_entity_poly.pdbx_strand_id
1 'polypeptide(L)' 'MCDITAEMPDTMDGILYQARNFRLSSGTGAADLVQLLKHLPISIEVCNANLALTMSPLDRARMYLEDMVAVLNAAGEH' A
#
# COMPACT_ATOMS: atom_id res chain seq x y z
N MET A 1 -5.91 -2.13 2.33
CA MET A 1 -5.03 -2.58 1.24
C MET A 1 -3.92 -1.58 1.08
N CYS A 2 -2.71 -2.09 0.98
CA CYS A 2 -1.47 -1.39 0.76
C CYS A 2 -0.52 -2.38 0.09
N ASP A 3 0.68 -1.93 -0.23
CA ASP A 3 1.78 -2.78 -0.69
C ASP A 3 2.87 -2.89 0.39
N ILE A 4 3.79 -3.81 0.18
CA ILE A 4 4.89 -4.15 1.08
C ILE A 4 6.24 -3.95 0.40
N THR A 5 7.27 -3.73 1.19
CA THR A 5 8.65 -3.69 0.70
C THR A 5 9.12 -5.08 0.27
N ALA A 6 10.08 -5.14 -0.67
CA ALA A 6 10.76 -6.39 -1.01
C ALA A 6 11.72 -6.87 0.09
N GLU A 7 12.27 -5.93 0.88
CA GLU A 7 13.13 -6.24 2.02
C GLU A 7 12.32 -6.96 3.10
N MET A 8 12.81 -8.13 3.51
CA MET A 8 12.25 -8.94 4.57
C MET A 8 13.08 -8.74 5.85
N PRO A 9 12.57 -8.03 6.87
CA PRO A 9 13.31 -7.84 8.10
C PRO A 9 13.50 -9.15 8.84
N ASP A 10 14.69 -9.35 9.39
CA ASP A 10 15.06 -10.51 10.20
C ASP A 10 14.94 -10.25 11.71
N THR A 11 14.59 -9.01 12.10
CA THR A 11 14.35 -8.60 13.48
C THR A 11 12.90 -8.21 13.74
N MET A 12 12.44 -8.43 14.97
CA MET A 12 11.09 -8.03 15.40
C MET A 12 10.88 -6.52 15.25
N ASP A 13 11.87 -5.70 15.59
CA ASP A 13 11.78 -4.24 15.47
C ASP A 13 11.61 -3.82 14.01
N GLY A 14 12.33 -4.46 13.08
CA GLY A 14 12.17 -4.21 11.65
C GLY A 14 10.78 -4.62 11.13
N ILE A 15 10.27 -5.78 11.55
CA ILE A 15 8.91 -6.24 11.21
C ILE A 15 7.87 -5.23 11.70
N LEU A 16 7.96 -4.82 12.97
CA LEU A 16 7.03 -3.85 13.58
C LEU A 16 7.11 -2.48 12.91
N TYR A 17 8.32 -2.04 12.55
CA TYR A 17 8.53 -0.79 11.84
C TYR A 17 7.84 -0.82 10.48
N GLN A 18 8.10 -1.83 9.65
CA GLN A 18 7.48 -1.95 8.34
C GLN A 18 5.95 -2.02 8.45
N ALA A 19 5.44 -2.88 9.34
CA ALA A 19 4.00 -3.08 9.51
C ALA A 19 3.25 -1.83 9.98
N ARG A 20 3.90 -0.89 10.69
CA ARG A 20 3.24 0.28 11.30
C ARG A 20 3.58 1.61 10.63
N ASN A 21 4.73 1.72 9.98
CA ASN A 21 5.27 3.01 9.55
C ASN A 21 5.80 3.05 8.12
N PHE A 22 5.92 1.90 7.45
CA PHE A 22 6.56 1.83 6.13
C PHE A 22 5.82 0.91 5.15
N ARG A 23 4.50 1.08 5.10
CA ARG A 23 3.68 0.50 4.04
C ARG A 23 3.78 1.36 2.78
N LEU A 24 3.77 0.69 1.64
CA LEU A 24 3.85 1.32 0.32
C LEU A 24 2.45 1.47 -0.29
N SER A 25 2.34 2.35 -1.28
CA SER A 25 1.11 2.46 -2.05
C SER A 25 0.89 1.22 -2.90
N SER A 26 -0.38 0.88 -3.16
CA SER A 26 -0.73 -0.33 -3.91
C SER A 26 -0.04 -0.38 -5.29
N GLY A 27 0.64 -1.49 -5.62
CA GLY A 27 1.30 -1.66 -6.92
C GLY A 27 2.68 -1.00 -7.03
N THR A 28 3.19 -0.40 -5.95
CA THR A 28 4.53 0.21 -5.90
C THR A 28 5.56 -0.65 -5.16
N GLY A 29 5.11 -1.76 -4.57
CA GLY A 29 5.92 -2.66 -3.75
C GLY A 29 6.09 -4.05 -4.39
N ALA A 30 6.29 -5.03 -3.53
CA ALA A 30 6.63 -6.40 -3.92
C ALA A 30 5.45 -7.38 -3.87
N ALA A 31 4.28 -6.98 -3.36
CA ALA A 31 3.13 -7.87 -3.32
C ALA A 31 2.50 -8.02 -4.71
N ASP A 32 2.14 -9.26 -5.07
CA ASP A 32 1.28 -9.51 -6.24
C ASP A 32 -0.18 -9.23 -5.87
N LEU A 33 -0.52 -7.94 -5.84
CA LEU A 33 -1.87 -7.51 -5.49
C LEU A 33 -2.89 -7.95 -6.55
N VAL A 34 -2.52 -7.98 -7.83
CA VAL A 34 -3.42 -8.37 -8.91
C VAL A 34 -3.93 -9.81 -8.72
N GLN A 35 -3.05 -10.74 -8.37
CA GLN A 35 -3.48 -12.11 -8.06
C GLN A 35 -4.25 -12.24 -6.74
N LEU A 36 -4.03 -11.34 -5.78
CA LEU A 36 -4.68 -11.37 -4.48
C LEU A 36 -6.13 -10.89 -4.54
N LEU A 37 -6.44 -9.96 -5.44
CA LEU A 37 -7.76 -9.33 -5.53
C LEU A 37 -8.82 -10.32 -6.02
N LYS A 38 -9.95 -10.31 -5.30
CA LYS A 38 -11.17 -11.06 -5.61
C LYS A 38 -12.35 -10.14 -5.30
N HIS A 39 -13.26 -9.94 -6.25
CA HIS A 39 -14.55 -9.23 -6.19
C HIS A 39 -15.14 -8.94 -4.79
N LEU A 40 -14.53 -8.02 -4.04
CA LEU A 40 -14.93 -7.62 -2.69
C LEU A 40 -14.66 -6.13 -2.50
N PRO A 41 -15.43 -5.42 -1.66
CA PRO A 41 -15.15 -4.03 -1.33
C PRO A 41 -13.82 -3.91 -0.58
N ILE A 42 -12.98 -2.95 -1.01
CA ILE A 42 -11.61 -2.77 -0.51
C ILE A 42 -11.50 -1.44 0.23
N SER A 43 -10.91 -1.48 1.43
CA SER A 43 -10.42 -0.29 2.12
C SER A 43 -8.93 -0.09 1.82
N ILE A 44 -8.47 1.15 1.70
CA ILE A 44 -7.05 1.50 1.50
C ILE A 44 -6.45 1.91 2.85
N GLU A 45 -5.33 1.30 3.25
CA GLU A 45 -4.70 1.55 4.56
C GLU A 45 -3.17 1.54 4.45
N VAL A 46 -2.60 2.69 4.08
CA VAL A 46 -1.17 2.85 3.84
C VAL A 46 -0.55 3.73 4.92
N CYS A 47 -0.06 3.08 5.98
CA CYS A 47 0.68 3.71 7.07
C CYS A 47 2.12 4.02 6.61
N ASN A 48 2.40 5.30 6.35
CA ASN A 48 3.74 5.75 5.97
C ASN A 48 4.12 7.00 6.77
N ALA A 49 5.05 6.83 7.73
CA ALA A 49 5.43 7.90 8.65
C ALA A 49 6.10 9.08 7.94
N ASN A 50 6.92 8.80 6.92
CA ASN A 50 7.57 9.85 6.15
C ASN A 50 6.55 10.68 5.35
N LEU A 51 5.64 10.03 4.63
CA LEU A 51 4.59 10.73 3.88
C LEU A 51 3.59 11.45 4.78
N ALA A 52 3.36 10.95 6.00
CA ALA A 52 2.54 11.66 7.00
C ALA A 52 3.16 13.01 7.40
N LEU A 53 4.49 13.12 7.41
CA LEU A 53 5.22 14.34 7.75
C LEU A 53 5.45 15.27 6.56
N THR A 54 5.56 14.72 5.35
CA THR A 54 6.04 15.46 4.16
C THR A 54 4.96 15.79 3.14
N MET A 55 3.76 15.19 3.26
CA MET A 55 2.67 15.36 2.30
C MET A 55 1.35 15.69 3.00
N SER A 56 0.54 16.55 2.36
CA SER A 56 -0.79 16.87 2.89
C SER A 56 -1.66 15.59 2.95
N PRO A 57 -2.58 15.49 3.93
CA PRO A 57 -3.47 14.32 4.01
C PRO A 57 -4.30 14.10 2.74
N LEU A 58 -4.74 15.18 2.08
CA LEU A 58 -5.57 15.10 0.89
C LEU A 58 -4.79 14.60 -0.32
N ASP A 59 -3.59 15.13 -0.56
CA ASP A 59 -2.76 14.72 -1.69
C ASP A 59 -2.32 13.26 -1.53
N ARG A 60 -1.98 12.86 -0.31
CA ARG A 60 -1.66 11.47 0.01
C ARG A 60 -2.85 10.54 -0.21
N ALA A 61 -4.05 10.95 0.19
CA ALA A 61 -5.27 10.15 -0.05
C ALA A 61 -5.58 9.99 -1.55
N ARG A 62 -5.39 11.05 -2.35
CA ARG A 62 -5.56 11.01 -3.81
C ARG A 62 -4.55 10.06 -4.45
N MET A 63 -3.28 10.19 -4.11
CA MET A 63 -2.21 9.31 -4.60
C MET A 63 -2.55 7.83 -4.33
N TYR A 64 -2.91 7.49 -3.08
CA TYR A 64 -3.25 6.11 -2.74
C TYR A 64 -4.51 5.60 -3.46
N LEU A 65 -5.49 6.47 -3.71
CA LEU A 65 -6.68 6.11 -4.48
C LEU A 65 -6.32 5.82 -5.94
N GLU A 66 -5.55 6.69 -6.58
CA GLU A 66 -5.13 6.54 -7.98
C GLU A 66 -4.33 5.24 -8.18
N ASP A 67 -3.40 4.95 -7.29
CA ASP A 67 -2.60 3.73 -7.32
C ASP A 67 -3.47 2.47 -7.14
N MET A 68 -4.42 2.49 -6.19
CA MET A 68 -5.33 1.36 -6.00
C MET A 68 -6.26 1.15 -7.21
N VAL A 69 -6.74 2.23 -7.83
CA VAL A 69 -7.55 2.16 -9.06
C VAL A 69 -6.74 1.52 -10.19
N ALA A 70 -5.46 1.86 -10.34
CA ALA A 70 -4.60 1.23 -11.34
C ALA A 70 -4.46 -0.29 -11.13
N VAL A 71 -4.29 -0.72 -9.87
CA VAL A 71 -4.25 -2.15 -9.52
C VAL A 71 -5.59 -2.85 -9.80
N LEU A 72 -6.71 -2.22 -9.48
CA LEU A 72 -8.05 -2.78 -9.75
C LEU A 72 -8.33 -2.95 -11.24
N ASN A 73 -7.96 -1.95 -12.04
CA ASN A 73 -8.06 -2.04 -13.49
C ASN A 73 -7.20 -3.18 -14.05
N ALA A 74 -5.98 -3.36 -13.53
CA ALA A 74 -5.10 -4.47 -13.91
C ALA A 74 -5.66 -5.84 -13.50
N ALA A 75 -6.45 -5.91 -12.42
CA ALA A 75 -7.15 -7.11 -11.98
C ALA A 75 -8.46 -7.39 -12.72
N GLY A 76 -8.92 -6.50 -13.60
CA GLY A 76 -10.20 -6.64 -14.30
C GLY A 76 -11.43 -6.43 -13.41
N GLU A 77 -11.25 -5.71 -12.29
CA GLU A 77 -12.32 -5.39 -11.32
C GLU A 77 -13.11 -4.11 -11.70
N HIS A 78 -12.76 -3.46 -12.82
CA HIS A 78 -13.40 -2.26 -13.38
C HIS A 78 -13.38 -2.22 -14.91
#